data_AF-A0A6B0WGL2-F1
#
_entry.id   AF-A0A6B0WGL2-F1
#
_cell.length_a   1.000
_cell.length_b   1.000
_cell.length_c   1.000
_cell.angle_alpha   90.00
_cell.angle_beta   90.00
_cell.angle_gamma   90.00
#
_symmetry.space_group_name_H-M   'P 1'
#
loop_
_entity.id
_entity.type
_entity.pdbx_description
1 polymer ?
#
loop_
_entity_poly.entity_id
_entity_poly.type
_entity_poly.pdbx_seq_one_letter_code
_entity_poly.pdbx_strand_id
1 'polypeptide(L)'
;MQRLGQRLPGNVVVRRRRQRPETVRVSLTRRRQFRPRPWMVPAAFAALIGLGALLLALPIASESREWTNGWDALFTSTSALCVTGLVRFDTAEHFSFFGEAVILVLIQLGGLGVTIYAGMLILLVGGQFGLRGRDFFGIELMGDGDRDVRRLMRRAALFMLTLEATTFLLLLPWSLTQWDPLPALWRAFFHSLSAANCAGFDLMGGTRSFTGQVEDPYPLAVMGVSTFIGALSFVTVFNLRAGMRRWTLD
;
A
#
# COMPACT_ATOMS: atom_id res chain seq x y z
N MET A 1 -22.92 -84.19 24.37
CA MET A 1 -22.26 -83.17 25.20
C MET A 1 -21.54 -82.18 24.29
N GLN A 2 -21.96 -80.92 24.35
CA GLN A 2 -21.54 -79.79 23.53
C GLN A 2 -20.10 -79.36 23.85
N ARG A 3 -19.26 -79.07 22.84
CA ARG A 3 -18.11 -78.17 23.01
C ARG A 3 -18.45 -76.84 22.37
N LEU A 4 -18.90 -75.91 23.20
CA LEU A 4 -19.06 -74.49 22.89
C LEU A 4 -17.68 -73.91 22.57
N GLY A 5 -17.54 -73.32 21.38
CA GLY A 5 -16.36 -72.59 20.97
C GLY A 5 -16.09 -71.40 21.90
N GLN A 6 -15.04 -71.52 22.70
CA GLN A 6 -14.51 -70.43 23.50
C GLN A 6 -14.04 -69.31 22.57
N ARG A 7 -14.64 -68.13 22.71
CA ARG A 7 -14.19 -66.91 22.01
C ARG A 7 -12.93 -66.40 22.72
N LEU A 8 -11.81 -66.41 22.01
CA LEU A 8 -10.53 -65.85 22.47
C LEU A 8 -10.66 -64.34 22.79
N PRO A 9 -9.97 -63.80 23.81
CA PRO A 9 -9.95 -62.37 24.11
C PRO A 9 -9.28 -61.63 22.95
N GLY A 10 -10.01 -60.72 22.30
CA GLY A 10 -9.56 -60.01 21.08
C GLY A 10 -10.51 -60.15 19.89
N ASN A 11 -11.42 -61.13 19.91
CA ASN A 11 -12.45 -61.31 18.88
C ASN A 11 -13.68 -60.40 19.09
N VAL A 12 -13.45 -59.11 19.35
CA VAL A 12 -14.51 -58.10 19.31
C VAL A 12 -14.66 -57.64 17.87
N VAL A 13 -15.55 -58.28 17.12
CA VAL A 13 -15.93 -57.83 15.78
C VAL A 13 -16.75 -56.55 15.93
N VAL A 14 -16.07 -55.39 15.94
CA VAL A 14 -16.71 -54.08 15.92
C VAL A 14 -17.30 -53.88 14.53
N ARG A 15 -18.56 -54.30 14.35
CA ARG A 15 -19.34 -53.94 13.16
C ARG A 15 -19.62 -52.43 13.21
N ARG A 16 -18.70 -51.62 12.66
CA ARG A 16 -18.98 -50.20 12.41
C ARG A 16 -20.22 -50.14 11.52
N ARG A 17 -21.31 -49.57 12.06
CA ARG A 17 -22.54 -49.31 11.32
C ARG A 17 -22.16 -48.50 10.09
N ARG A 18 -22.31 -49.07 8.89
CA ARG A 18 -22.08 -48.36 7.62
C ARG A 18 -22.93 -47.08 7.67
N GLN A 19 -22.28 -45.92 7.80
CA GLN A 19 -22.98 -44.65 7.69
C GLN A 19 -23.61 -44.63 6.30
N ARG A 20 -24.93 -44.38 6.25
CA ARG A 20 -25.62 -44.24 4.97
C ARG A 20 -24.95 -43.08 4.22
N PRO A 21 -24.73 -43.19 2.90
CA PRO A 21 -24.18 -42.10 2.13
C PRO A 21 -25.13 -40.91 2.28
N GLU A 22 -24.70 -39.93 3.06
CA GLU A 22 -25.40 -38.67 3.21
C GLU A 22 -25.08 -37.89 1.94
N THR A 23 -26.08 -37.71 1.09
CA THR A 23 -25.96 -36.90 -0.12
C THR A 23 -25.86 -35.45 0.32
N VAL A 24 -24.64 -35.01 0.62
CA VAL A 24 -24.31 -33.61 0.81
C VAL A 24 -24.48 -32.94 -0.55
N ARG A 25 -25.58 -32.20 -0.71
CA ARG A 25 -25.76 -31.33 -1.89
C ARG A 25 -24.74 -30.21 -1.79
N VAL A 26 -23.57 -30.42 -2.38
CA VAL A 26 -22.60 -29.36 -2.58
C VAL A 26 -23.23 -28.39 -3.58
N SER A 27 -23.79 -27.29 -3.08
CA SER A 27 -24.21 -26.18 -3.93
C SER A 27 -22.94 -25.58 -4.53
N LEU A 28 -22.61 -25.98 -5.75
CA LEU A 28 -21.60 -25.30 -6.57
C LEU A 28 -22.20 -23.98 -7.02
N THR A 29 -22.36 -23.03 -6.09
CA THR A 29 -22.55 -21.63 -6.43
C THR A 29 -21.24 -21.20 -7.08
N ARG A 30 -21.16 -21.38 -8.40
CA ARG A 30 -20.06 -20.90 -9.23
C ARG A 30 -20.13 -19.38 -9.21
N ARG A 31 -19.64 -18.76 -8.14
CA ARG A 31 -19.37 -17.33 -8.11
C ARG A 31 -18.53 -17.04 -9.34
N ARG A 32 -18.98 -16.14 -10.20
CA ARG A 32 -18.15 -15.57 -11.27
C ARG A 32 -16.93 -14.95 -10.58
N GLN A 33 -15.85 -15.71 -10.49
CA GLN A 33 -14.58 -15.21 -10.02
C GLN A 33 -14.10 -14.24 -11.09
N PHE A 34 -14.09 -12.95 -10.74
CA PHE A 34 -13.43 -11.95 -11.55
C PHE A 34 -11.94 -12.32 -11.53
N ARG A 35 -11.43 -12.84 -12.66
CA ARG A 35 -10.02 -13.19 -12.79
C ARG A 35 -9.32 -11.96 -13.36
N PRO A 36 -8.67 -11.12 -12.54
CA PRO A 36 -7.93 -9.98 -13.06
C PRO A 36 -6.90 -10.50 -14.05
N ARG A 37 -6.93 -9.96 -15.27
CA ARG A 37 -5.98 -10.32 -16.31
C ARG A 37 -4.69 -9.51 -16.06
N PRO A 38 -3.49 -10.09 -16.26
CA PRO A 38 -2.23 -9.39 -15.98
C PRO A 38 -2.10 -8.01 -16.65
N TRP A 39 -2.69 -7.80 -17.83
CA TRP A 39 -2.66 -6.52 -18.55
C TRP A 39 -3.50 -5.40 -17.91
N MET A 40 -4.44 -5.73 -17.01
CA MET A 40 -5.34 -4.73 -16.41
C MET A 40 -4.60 -3.75 -15.51
N VAL A 41 -3.50 -4.19 -14.89
CA VAL A 41 -2.65 -3.39 -14.03
C VAL A 41 -1.93 -2.28 -14.81
N PRO A 42 -1.09 -2.58 -15.82
CA PRO A 42 -0.41 -1.54 -16.58
C PRO A 42 -1.41 -0.63 -17.32
N ALA A 43 -2.57 -1.15 -17.76
CA ALA A 43 -3.62 -0.32 -18.33
C ALA A 43 -4.20 0.69 -17.33
N ALA A 44 -4.42 0.29 -16.07
CA ALA A 44 -4.89 1.18 -15.02
C ALA A 44 -3.85 2.26 -14.68
N PHE A 45 -2.56 1.90 -14.59
CA PHE A 45 -1.48 2.87 -14.43
C PHE A 45 -1.42 3.85 -15.60
N ALA A 46 -1.42 3.35 -16.84
CA ALA A 46 -1.37 4.19 -18.03
C ALA A 46 -2.56 5.17 -18.08
N ALA A 47 -3.75 4.73 -17.68
CA ALA A 47 -4.93 5.59 -17.59
C ALA A 47 -4.78 6.69 -16.51
N LEU A 48 -4.29 6.34 -15.33
CA LEU A 48 -4.05 7.31 -14.25
C LEU A 48 -2.95 8.30 -14.62
N ILE A 49 -1.86 7.84 -15.24
CA ILE A 49 -0.78 8.70 -15.75
C ILE A 49 -1.31 9.63 -16.84
N GLY A 50 -2.07 9.10 -17.80
CA GLY A 50 -2.66 9.92 -18.86
C GLY A 50 -3.61 10.98 -18.31
N LEU A 51 -4.47 10.62 -17.35
CA LEU A 51 -5.36 11.56 -16.69
C LEU A 51 -4.58 12.63 -15.90
N GLY A 52 -3.57 12.23 -15.13
CA GLY A 52 -2.72 13.15 -14.39
C GLY A 52 -1.96 14.11 -15.30
N ALA A 53 -1.41 13.61 -16.41
CA ALA A 53 -0.73 14.42 -17.41
C ALA A 53 -1.67 15.45 -18.05
N LEU A 54 -2.90 15.05 -18.40
CA LEU A 54 -3.91 15.97 -18.92
C LEU A 54 -4.26 17.05 -17.90
N LEU A 55 -4.43 16.67 -16.62
CA LEU A 55 -4.73 17.60 -15.54
C LEU A 55 -3.60 18.59 -15.27
N LEU A 56 -2.35 18.14 -15.31
CA LEU A 56 -1.15 18.97 -15.10
C LEU A 56 -0.79 19.85 -16.32
N ALA A 57 -1.23 19.47 -17.51
CA ALA A 57 -1.02 20.27 -18.72
C ALA A 57 -1.91 21.53 -18.76
N LEU A 58 -3.03 21.54 -18.03
CA LEU A 58 -3.95 22.68 -18.02
C LEU A 58 -3.30 23.94 -17.44
N PRO A 59 -3.68 25.13 -17.95
CA PRO A 59 -3.17 26.40 -17.43
C PRO A 59 -3.52 26.61 -15.96
N ILE A 60 -4.63 26.07 -15.46
CA ILE A 60 -4.98 26.16 -14.04
C ILE A 60 -3.96 25.46 -13.12
N ALA A 61 -3.20 24.49 -13.64
CA ALA A 61 -2.21 23.74 -12.88
C ALA A 61 -0.85 24.43 -12.82
N SER A 62 -0.60 25.44 -13.67
CA SER A 62 0.66 26.19 -13.66
C SER A 62 0.50 27.51 -12.91
N GLU A 63 1.53 27.90 -12.16
CA GLU A 63 1.57 29.17 -11.44
C GLU A 63 1.52 30.37 -12.40
N SER A 64 2.17 30.27 -13.58
CA SER A 64 2.12 31.30 -14.63
C SER A 64 0.80 31.35 -15.39
N ARG A 65 -0.11 30.39 -15.13
CA ARG A 65 -1.35 30.16 -15.90
C ARG A 65 -1.15 29.86 -17.38
N GLU A 66 0.02 29.33 -17.73
CA GLU A 66 0.33 28.88 -19.08
C GLU A 66 0.20 27.36 -19.20
N TRP A 67 0.08 26.87 -20.44
CA TRP A 67 0.05 25.44 -20.71
C TRP A 67 1.41 24.82 -20.41
N THR A 68 1.44 23.80 -19.56
CA THR A 68 2.64 22.99 -19.36
C THR A 68 2.84 22.09 -20.58
N ASN A 69 4.08 21.94 -21.05
CA ASN A 69 4.39 21.02 -22.14
C ASN A 69 3.89 19.60 -21.81
N GLY A 70 3.19 18.97 -22.76
CA GLY A 70 2.58 17.65 -22.54
C GLY A 70 3.58 16.55 -22.16
N TRP A 71 4.83 16.62 -22.66
CA TRP A 71 5.87 15.67 -22.28
C TRP A 71 6.35 15.87 -20.84
N ASP A 72 6.48 17.11 -20.40
CA ASP A 72 6.86 17.43 -19.03
C ASP A 72 5.74 17.08 -18.05
N ALA A 73 4.49 17.35 -18.42
CA ALA A 73 3.32 16.95 -17.63
C ALA A 73 3.21 15.42 -17.53
N LEU A 74 3.47 14.69 -18.62
CA LEU A 74 3.51 13.22 -18.63
C LEU A 74 4.63 12.67 -17.74
N PHE A 75 5.82 13.27 -17.80
CA PHE A 75 6.95 12.89 -16.96
C PHE A 75 6.63 13.10 -15.48
N THR A 76 6.16 14.29 -15.11
CA THR A 76 5.77 14.62 -13.73
C THR A 76 4.65 13.71 -13.23
N SER A 77 3.62 13.46 -14.05
CA SER A 77 2.53 12.56 -13.68
C SER A 77 3.01 11.12 -13.47
N THR A 78 3.94 10.64 -14.31
CA THR A 78 4.52 9.30 -14.18
C THR A 78 5.36 9.21 -12.91
N SER A 79 6.22 10.20 -12.66
CA SER A 79 7.07 10.27 -11.48
C SER A 79 6.27 10.35 -10.18
N ALA A 80 5.18 11.12 -10.16
CA ALA A 80 4.28 11.23 -9.02
C ALA A 80 3.55 9.91 -8.73
N LEU A 81 2.94 9.28 -9.75
CA LEU A 81 2.20 8.02 -9.57
C LEU A 81 3.13 6.83 -9.27
N CYS A 82 4.32 6.80 -9.86
CA CYS A 82 5.33 5.80 -9.56
C CYS A 82 6.15 6.14 -8.31
N VAL A 83 5.87 7.28 -7.66
CA VAL A 83 6.43 7.66 -6.37
C VAL A 83 7.96 7.72 -6.43
N THR A 84 8.48 8.30 -7.53
CA THR A 84 9.92 8.28 -7.88
C THR A 84 10.65 9.56 -7.48
N GLY A 85 9.95 10.70 -7.43
CA GLY A 85 10.51 11.97 -6.97
C GLY A 85 11.38 12.71 -7.98
N LEU A 86 11.40 12.29 -9.24
CA LEU A 86 12.07 13.00 -10.31
C LEU A 86 11.18 14.14 -10.82
N VAL A 87 11.71 15.34 -10.83
CA VAL A 87 11.01 16.54 -11.29
C VAL A 87 11.78 17.21 -12.42
N ARG A 88 11.06 17.67 -13.45
CA ARG A 88 11.68 18.45 -14.54
C ARG A 88 11.71 19.94 -14.22
N PHE A 89 10.71 20.42 -13.50
CA PHE A 89 10.62 21.77 -12.98
C PHE A 89 10.53 21.71 -11.46
N ASP A 90 10.92 22.78 -10.78
CA ASP A 90 10.66 22.87 -9.35
C ASP A 90 9.15 22.84 -9.10
N THR A 91 8.70 21.93 -8.22
CA THR A 91 7.27 21.71 -7.99
C THR A 91 6.60 22.94 -7.39
N ALA A 92 7.26 23.62 -6.46
CA ALA A 92 6.73 24.79 -5.75
C ALA A 92 6.73 26.06 -6.61
N GLU A 93 7.60 26.14 -7.63
CA GLU A 93 7.68 27.33 -8.49
C GLU A 93 6.83 27.20 -9.75
N HIS A 94 6.69 25.98 -10.29
CA HIS A 94 6.00 25.77 -11.56
C HIS A 94 4.51 25.48 -11.41
N PHE A 95 4.14 24.69 -10.41
CA PHE A 95 2.75 24.26 -10.22
C PHE A 95 2.01 25.16 -9.25
N SER A 96 0.77 25.48 -9.61
CA SER A 96 -0.16 26.14 -8.72
C SER A 96 -0.65 25.17 -7.64
N PHE A 97 -1.38 25.68 -6.65
CA PHE A 97 -2.08 24.85 -5.66
C PHE A 97 -2.90 23.70 -6.27
N PHE A 98 -3.54 23.94 -7.43
CA PHE A 98 -4.27 22.89 -8.14
C PHE A 98 -3.34 21.81 -8.70
N GLY A 99 -2.21 22.21 -9.31
CA GLY A 99 -1.21 21.27 -9.81
C GLY A 99 -0.56 20.46 -8.70
N GLU A 100 -0.18 21.11 -7.61
CA GLU A 100 0.34 20.46 -6.40
C GLU A 100 -0.66 19.46 -5.83
N ALA A 101 -1.96 19.79 -5.78
CA ALA A 101 -3.00 18.87 -5.32
C ALA A 101 -3.16 17.65 -6.25
N VAL A 102 -3.04 17.83 -7.58
CA VAL A 102 -3.06 16.71 -8.54
C VAL A 102 -1.86 15.80 -8.31
N ILE A 103 -0.66 16.35 -8.15
CA ILE A 103 0.57 15.59 -7.83
C ILE A 103 0.38 14.81 -6.53
N LEU A 104 -0.17 15.45 -5.49
CA LEU A 104 -0.42 14.83 -4.20
C LEU A 104 -1.39 13.64 -4.29
N VAL A 105 -2.47 13.78 -5.08
CA VAL A 105 -3.40 12.68 -5.34
C VAL A 105 -2.72 11.54 -6.09
N LEU A 106 -1.89 11.84 -7.09
CA LEU A 106 -1.13 10.81 -7.81
C LEU A 106 -0.16 10.06 -6.88
N ILE A 107 0.54 10.78 -5.99
CA ILE A 107 1.40 10.18 -4.97
C ILE A 107 0.60 9.22 -4.08
N GLN A 108 -0.57 9.64 -3.60
CA GLN A 108 -1.42 8.80 -2.74
C GLN A 108 -1.89 7.54 -3.46
N LEU A 109 -2.34 7.68 -4.70
CA LEU A 109 -2.79 6.55 -5.53
C LEU A 109 -1.62 5.60 -5.83
N GLY A 110 -0.42 6.16 -6.05
CA GLY A 110 0.82 5.43 -6.27
C GLY A 110 1.21 4.59 -5.05
N GLY A 111 1.32 5.22 -3.88
CA GLY A 111 1.76 4.54 -2.65
C GLY A 111 0.78 3.43 -2.19
N LEU A 112 -0.52 3.69 -2.29
CA LEU A 112 -1.53 2.64 -2.05
C LEU A 112 -1.46 1.55 -3.13
N GLY A 113 -1.22 1.93 -4.39
CA GLY A 113 -1.05 1.03 -5.52
C GLY A 113 0.07 0.04 -5.30
N VAL A 114 1.29 0.50 -4.98
CA VAL A 114 2.47 -0.35 -4.74
C VAL A 114 2.17 -1.44 -3.72
N THR A 115 1.47 -1.12 -2.63
CA THR A 115 1.09 -2.09 -1.60
C THR A 115 0.15 -3.17 -2.13
N ILE A 116 -0.82 -2.79 -2.97
CA ILE A 116 -1.78 -3.72 -3.60
C ILE A 116 -1.05 -4.62 -4.61
N TYR A 117 -0.15 -4.06 -5.41
CA TYR A 117 0.61 -4.81 -6.42
C TYR A 117 1.62 -5.77 -5.79
N ALA A 118 2.33 -5.34 -4.74
CA ALA A 118 3.21 -6.21 -3.96
C ALA A 118 2.42 -7.41 -3.41
N GLY A 119 1.21 -7.17 -2.87
CA GLY A 119 0.31 -8.24 -2.43
C GLY A 119 -0.12 -9.18 -3.55
N MET A 120 -0.53 -8.66 -4.71
CA MET A 120 -0.88 -9.49 -5.87
C MET A 120 0.30 -10.31 -6.40
N LEU A 121 1.50 -9.73 -6.50
CA LEU A 121 2.71 -10.42 -6.93
C LEU A 121 3.08 -11.53 -5.95
N ILE A 122 3.01 -11.24 -4.65
CA ILE A 122 3.21 -12.24 -3.59
C ILE A 122 2.20 -13.37 -3.71
N LEU A 123 0.94 -13.11 -4.05
CA LEU A 123 -0.06 -14.17 -4.27
C LEU A 123 0.21 -15.00 -5.53
N LEU A 124 0.63 -14.36 -6.62
CA LEU A 124 0.95 -15.03 -7.89
C LEU A 124 2.19 -15.93 -7.76
N VAL A 125 3.24 -15.45 -7.08
CA VAL A 125 4.46 -16.22 -6.79
C VAL A 125 4.25 -17.18 -5.62
N GLY A 126 3.38 -16.81 -4.68
CA GLY A 126 2.97 -17.52 -3.46
C GLY A 126 2.41 -18.93 -3.66
N GLY A 127 1.89 -19.20 -4.86
CA GLY A 127 1.52 -20.54 -5.30
C GLY A 127 2.70 -21.53 -5.28
N GLN A 128 3.94 -21.05 -5.34
CA GLN A 128 5.16 -21.85 -5.39
C GLN A 128 5.84 -22.03 -4.02
N PHE A 129 5.40 -21.31 -2.98
CA PHE A 129 5.96 -21.44 -1.63
C PHE A 129 5.16 -22.43 -0.78
N GLY A 130 5.86 -23.33 -0.07
CA GLY A 130 5.26 -24.21 0.95
C GLY A 130 4.67 -23.41 2.13
N LEU A 131 3.93 -24.07 3.03
CA LEU A 131 3.19 -23.45 4.15
C LEU A 131 4.01 -22.42 4.96
N ARG A 132 5.28 -22.70 5.25
CA ARG A 132 6.18 -21.77 5.96
C ARG A 132 6.53 -20.50 5.19
N GLY A 133 6.65 -20.58 3.86
CA GLY A 133 6.87 -19.39 3.04
C GLY A 133 5.63 -18.51 2.95
N ARG A 134 4.44 -19.12 2.99
CA ARG A 134 3.16 -18.39 3.02
C ARG A 134 2.97 -17.57 4.31
N ASP A 135 3.36 -18.09 5.46
CA ASP A 135 3.38 -17.32 6.72
C ASP A 135 4.32 -16.11 6.64
N PHE A 136 5.55 -16.30 6.15
CA PHE A 136 6.56 -15.24 6.08
C PHE A 136 6.14 -14.06 5.20
N PHE A 137 5.51 -14.36 4.07
CA PHE A 137 4.99 -13.34 3.15
C PHE A 137 3.62 -12.77 3.57
N GLY A 138 3.07 -13.18 4.73
CA GLY A 138 1.75 -12.76 5.19
C GLY A 138 0.62 -13.18 4.25
N ILE A 139 0.81 -14.26 3.48
CA ILE A 139 -0.20 -14.78 2.54
C ILE A 139 -1.45 -15.25 3.30
N GLU A 140 -1.30 -15.69 4.56
CA GLU A 140 -2.45 -15.98 5.44
C GLU A 140 -3.32 -14.73 5.72
N LEU A 141 -2.75 -13.53 5.75
CA LEU A 141 -3.53 -12.29 5.86
C LEU A 141 -4.32 -11.96 4.59
N MET A 142 -3.94 -12.53 3.44
CA MET A 142 -4.55 -12.24 2.15
C MET A 142 -5.83 -13.06 1.90
N GLY A 143 -6.00 -14.19 2.60
CA GLY A 143 -7.22 -15.01 2.65
C GLY A 143 -7.71 -15.59 1.31
N ASP A 144 -8.44 -16.70 1.35
CA ASP A 144 -8.93 -17.41 0.16
C ASP A 144 -10.16 -16.74 -0.51
N GLY A 145 -10.45 -15.45 -0.24
CA GLY A 145 -11.63 -14.78 -0.82
C GLY A 145 -11.67 -13.26 -0.79
N ASP A 146 -12.55 -12.68 -1.63
CA ASP A 146 -12.76 -11.23 -1.84
C ASP A 146 -12.94 -10.39 -0.55
N ARG A 147 -13.43 -11.02 0.53
CA ARG A 147 -13.68 -10.36 1.82
C ARG A 147 -12.37 -10.03 2.55
N ASP A 148 -11.35 -10.86 2.40
CA ASP A 148 -10.05 -10.67 3.06
C ASP A 148 -9.17 -9.67 2.31
N VAL A 149 -9.22 -9.65 0.98
CA VAL A 149 -8.55 -8.62 0.17
C VAL A 149 -9.04 -7.21 0.54
N ARG A 150 -10.36 -7.00 0.62
CA ARG A 150 -10.93 -5.71 1.05
C ARG A 150 -10.52 -5.32 2.47
N ARG A 151 -10.42 -6.30 3.38
CA ARG A 151 -9.99 -6.07 4.76
C ARG A 151 -8.52 -5.68 4.82
N LEU A 152 -7.68 -6.33 4.03
CA LEU A 152 -6.26 -6.00 3.89
C LEU A 152 -6.08 -4.60 3.31
N MET A 153 -6.76 -4.27 2.22
CA MET A 153 -6.73 -2.93 1.61
C MET A 153 -7.13 -1.85 2.62
N ARG A 154 -8.21 -2.08 3.38
CA ARG A 154 -8.65 -1.13 4.42
C ARG A 154 -7.60 -0.96 5.52
N ARG A 155 -6.94 -2.04 5.95
CA ARG A 155 -5.89 -1.97 6.98
C ARG A 155 -4.63 -1.25 6.47
N ALA A 156 -4.22 -1.52 5.24
CA ALA A 156 -3.11 -0.82 4.60
C ALA A 156 -3.41 0.68 4.43
N ALA A 157 -4.60 1.02 3.94
CA ALA A 157 -5.02 2.42 3.82
C ALA A 157 -5.08 3.13 5.17
N LEU A 158 -5.63 2.47 6.21
CA LEU A 158 -5.67 3.04 7.56
C LEU A 158 -4.26 3.24 8.12
N PHE A 159 -3.35 2.29 7.91
CA PHE A 159 -1.96 2.41 8.33
C PHE A 159 -1.27 3.61 7.66
N MET A 160 -1.40 3.74 6.34
CA MET A 160 -0.84 4.89 5.61
C MET A 160 -1.43 6.21 6.11
N LEU A 161 -2.75 6.32 6.23
CA LEU A 161 -3.40 7.52 6.74
C LEU A 161 -2.95 7.87 8.18
N THR A 162 -2.73 6.87 9.04
CA THR A 162 -2.22 7.12 10.40
C THR A 162 -0.77 7.59 10.39
N LEU A 163 0.06 7.04 9.50
CA LEU A 163 1.44 7.46 9.35
C LEU A 163 1.50 8.89 8.82
N GLU A 164 0.77 9.18 7.73
CA GLU A 164 0.63 10.50 7.12
C GLU A 164 0.15 11.55 8.14
N ALA A 165 -0.92 11.25 8.90
CA ALA A 165 -1.43 12.16 9.91
C ALA A 165 -0.43 12.39 11.05
N THR A 166 0.31 11.36 11.48
CA THR A 166 1.34 11.51 12.51
C THR A 166 2.50 12.37 12.01
N THR A 167 2.99 12.11 10.81
CA THR A 167 4.05 12.88 10.17
C THR A 167 3.63 14.34 9.96
N PHE A 168 2.39 14.58 9.55
CA PHE A 168 1.82 15.93 9.43
C PHE A 168 1.83 16.67 10.76
N LEU A 169 1.33 16.06 11.83
CA LEU A 169 1.26 16.68 13.15
C LEU A 169 2.65 16.99 13.73
N LEU A 170 3.66 16.18 13.40
CA LEU A 170 5.04 16.42 13.79
C LEU A 170 5.71 17.53 12.93
N LEU A 171 5.42 17.59 11.63
CA LEU A 171 6.00 18.62 10.75
C LEU A 171 5.34 20.00 10.91
N LEU A 172 4.06 20.05 11.31
CA LEU A 172 3.28 21.29 11.34
C LEU A 172 3.88 22.38 12.25
N PRO A 173 4.30 22.11 13.50
CA PRO A 173 4.92 23.13 14.35
C PRO A 173 6.17 23.73 13.72
N TRP A 174 7.01 22.90 13.11
CA TRP A 174 8.19 23.36 12.40
C TRP A 174 7.81 24.24 11.20
N SER A 175 6.88 23.77 10.37
CA SER A 175 6.44 24.51 9.18
C SER A 175 5.85 25.88 9.51
N LEU A 176 5.13 26.01 10.63
CA LEU A 176 4.58 27.27 11.13
C LEU A 176 5.65 28.28 11.59
N THR A 177 6.88 27.84 11.85
CA THR A 177 8.00 28.76 12.14
C THR A 177 8.67 29.29 10.88
N GLN A 178 8.48 28.63 9.73
CA GLN A 178 9.17 28.93 8.48
C GLN A 178 8.32 29.75 7.51
N TRP A 179 6.99 29.56 7.52
CA TRP A 179 6.06 30.22 6.59
C TRP A 179 4.81 30.73 7.29
N ASP A 180 4.04 31.57 6.59
CA ASP A 180 2.72 32.00 7.02
C ASP A 180 1.79 30.80 7.30
N PRO A 181 0.75 30.95 8.15
CA PRO A 181 -0.04 29.81 8.63
C PRO A 181 -0.69 28.97 7.53
N LEU A 182 -1.21 29.60 6.47
CA LEU A 182 -1.91 28.90 5.39
C LEU A 182 -0.94 28.12 4.48
N PRO A 183 0.14 28.74 3.95
CA PRO A 183 1.17 28.00 3.23
C PRO A 183 1.88 26.94 4.08
N ALA A 184 2.12 27.21 5.37
CA ALA A 184 2.71 26.25 6.28
C ALA A 184 1.84 25.00 6.45
N LEU A 185 0.54 25.16 6.63
CA LEU A 185 -0.40 24.04 6.73
C LEU A 185 -0.34 23.16 5.47
N TRP A 186 -0.36 23.79 4.30
CA TRP A 186 -0.30 23.09 3.02
C TRP A 186 1.04 22.39 2.79
N ARG A 187 2.15 23.07 3.05
CA ARG A 187 3.50 22.50 2.92
C ARG A 187 3.70 21.35 3.89
N ALA A 188 3.31 21.48 5.17
CA ALA A 188 3.40 20.37 6.12
C ALA A 188 2.58 19.16 5.66
N PHE A 189 1.38 19.40 5.12
CA PHE A 189 0.52 18.33 4.60
C PHE A 189 1.16 17.65 3.39
N PHE A 190 1.60 18.41 2.39
CA PHE A 190 2.25 17.89 1.19
C PHE A 190 3.50 17.05 1.52
N HIS A 191 4.40 17.58 2.34
CA HIS A 191 5.63 16.88 2.73
C HIS A 191 5.34 15.63 3.57
N SER A 192 4.30 15.63 4.40
CA SER A 192 3.91 14.45 5.18
C SER A 192 3.47 13.29 4.29
N LEU A 193 2.63 13.56 3.28
CA LEU A 193 2.19 12.56 2.31
C LEU A 193 3.34 12.09 1.42
N SER A 194 4.15 13.03 0.92
CA SER A 194 5.33 12.71 0.11
C SER A 194 6.31 11.80 0.87
N ALA A 195 6.64 12.12 2.12
CA ALA A 195 7.53 11.32 2.94
C ALA A 195 6.94 9.94 3.28
N ALA A 196 5.70 9.89 3.77
CA ALA A 196 5.05 8.62 4.15
C ALA A 196 4.88 7.65 2.96
N ASN A 197 4.65 8.18 1.76
CA ASN A 197 4.55 7.37 0.54
C ASN A 197 5.91 7.09 -0.11
N CYS A 198 7.01 7.67 0.37
CA CYS A 198 8.36 7.60 -0.24
C CYS A 198 8.48 8.30 -1.61
N ALA A 199 7.71 9.36 -1.84
CA ALA A 199 7.58 10.03 -3.13
C ALA A 199 8.75 10.94 -3.49
N GLY A 200 9.37 11.61 -2.51
CA GLY A 200 10.50 12.50 -2.76
C GLY A 200 10.15 13.83 -3.45
N PHE A 201 8.87 14.14 -3.65
CA PHE A 201 8.43 15.48 -4.07
C PHE A 201 8.46 16.44 -2.89
N ASP A 202 8.87 17.69 -3.11
CA ASP A 202 8.89 18.73 -2.09
C ASP A 202 8.40 20.07 -2.63
N LEU A 203 8.05 20.97 -1.70
CA LEU A 203 7.63 22.33 -1.97
C LEU A 203 8.62 23.35 -1.37
N MET A 204 9.91 23.02 -1.29
CA MET A 204 10.92 23.93 -0.72
C MET A 204 11.32 25.04 -1.69
N GLY A 205 11.23 24.78 -3.00
CA GLY A 205 11.65 25.73 -4.04
C GLY A 205 13.15 25.68 -4.35
N GLY A 206 13.55 26.31 -5.44
CA GLY A 206 14.96 26.47 -5.84
C GLY A 206 15.69 25.18 -6.24
N THR A 207 14.99 24.07 -6.52
CA THR A 207 15.51 22.75 -6.92
C THR A 207 16.50 22.11 -5.94
N ARG A 208 16.58 22.66 -4.73
CA ARG A 208 17.53 22.24 -3.69
C ARG A 208 16.90 21.33 -2.66
N SER A 209 15.59 21.14 -2.70
CA SER A 209 14.86 20.37 -1.68
C SER A 209 15.28 20.83 -0.27
N PHE A 210 15.41 19.90 0.68
CA PHE A 210 15.83 20.19 2.05
C PHE A 210 17.36 20.32 2.24
N THR A 211 18.16 20.48 1.18
CA THR A 211 19.62 20.64 1.31
C THR A 211 20.03 21.93 2.02
N GLY A 212 19.14 22.92 2.15
CA GLY A 212 19.39 24.13 2.94
C GLY A 212 19.18 23.97 4.44
N GLN A 213 18.67 22.82 4.89
CA GLN A 213 18.16 22.58 6.24
C GLN A 213 19.13 21.68 7.02
N VAL A 214 20.43 21.75 6.70
CA VAL A 214 21.48 20.95 7.35
C VAL A 214 21.64 21.33 8.82
N GLU A 215 21.41 22.61 9.15
CA GLU A 215 21.55 23.12 10.52
C GLU A 215 20.36 22.77 11.44
N ASP A 216 19.20 22.46 10.85
CA ASP A 216 18.00 22.01 11.58
C ASP A 216 17.59 20.61 11.09
N PRO A 217 18.05 19.53 11.76
CA PRO A 217 17.79 18.16 11.32
C PRO A 217 16.35 17.70 11.62
N TYR A 218 15.54 18.49 12.33
CA TYR A 218 14.21 18.08 12.76
C TYR A 218 13.28 17.63 11.62
N PRO A 219 13.01 18.44 10.58
CA PRO A 219 12.13 18.05 9.47
C PRO A 219 12.66 16.83 8.73
N LEU A 220 13.98 16.74 8.52
CA LEU A 220 14.65 15.62 7.86
C LEU A 220 14.52 14.32 8.67
N ALA A 221 14.65 14.39 10.00
CA ALA A 221 14.49 13.23 10.87
C ALA A 221 13.04 12.72 10.87
N VAL A 222 12.05 13.63 10.97
CA VAL A 222 10.63 13.26 10.94
C VAL A 222 10.27 12.61 9.60
N MET A 223 10.64 13.24 8.48
CA MET A 223 10.40 12.69 7.15
C MET A 223 11.16 11.37 6.94
N GLY A 224 12.43 11.29 7.33
CA GLY A 224 13.25 10.09 7.19
C GLY A 224 12.70 8.88 7.95
N VAL A 225 12.25 9.08 9.19
CA VAL A 225 11.58 8.04 9.99
C VAL A 225 10.26 7.64 9.34
N SER A 226 9.47 8.61 8.87
CA SER A 226 8.21 8.34 8.15
C SER A 226 8.45 7.51 6.89
N THR A 227 9.41 7.91 6.05
CA THR A 227 9.81 7.18 4.84
C THR A 227 10.27 5.77 5.17
N PHE A 228 11.07 5.59 6.22
CA PHE A 228 11.52 4.26 6.65
C PHE A 228 10.36 3.36 7.07
N ILE A 229 9.42 3.89 7.87
CA ILE A 229 8.22 3.16 8.31
C ILE A 229 7.29 2.87 7.12
N GLY A 230 7.13 3.82 6.21
CA GLY A 230 6.35 3.66 4.97
C GLY A 230 6.92 2.56 4.08
N ALA A 231 8.24 2.57 3.87
CA ALA A 231 8.95 1.57 3.07
C ALA A 231 8.83 0.14 3.62
N LEU A 232 8.79 -0.03 4.96
CA LEU A 232 8.63 -1.34 5.59
C LEU A 232 7.31 -2.03 5.19
N SER A 233 6.35 -1.32 4.60
CA SER A 233 5.03 -1.82 4.19
C SER A 233 4.19 -2.35 5.37
N PHE A 234 2.86 -2.18 5.28
CA PHE A 234 1.93 -2.68 6.30
C PHE A 234 2.11 -4.17 6.61
N VAL A 235 2.48 -4.98 5.60
CA VAL A 235 2.68 -6.43 5.74
C VAL A 235 3.79 -6.75 6.73
N THR A 236 4.94 -6.07 6.67
CA THR A 236 6.07 -6.33 7.57
C THR A 236 5.76 -5.87 8.98
N VAL A 237 5.14 -4.69 9.15
CA VAL A 237 4.76 -4.18 10.48
C VAL A 237 3.78 -5.13 11.16
N PHE A 238 2.80 -5.66 10.41
CA PHE A 238 1.83 -6.61 10.94
C PHE A 238 2.46 -7.98 11.23
N ASN A 239 3.36 -8.45 10.36
CA ASN A 239 4.11 -9.69 10.57
C ASN A 239 5.06 -9.60 11.77
N LEU A 240 5.73 -8.46 12.01
CA LEU A 240 6.54 -8.25 13.22
C LEU A 240 5.68 -8.32 14.48
N ARG A 241 4.51 -7.69 14.47
CA ARG A 241 3.58 -7.71 15.60
C ARG A 241 3.06 -9.12 15.90
N ALA A 242 2.82 -9.93 14.87
CA ALA A 242 2.42 -11.32 15.02
C ALA A 242 3.59 -12.23 15.45
N GLY A 243 4.78 -11.99 14.89
CA GLY A 243 6.02 -12.68 15.20
C GLY A 243 6.45 -12.49 16.65
N MET A 244 6.51 -11.25 17.15
CA MET A 244 6.85 -10.95 18.56
C MET A 244 5.93 -11.68 19.55
N ARG A 245 4.70 -11.99 19.15
CA ARG A 245 3.73 -12.75 19.96
C ARG A 245 4.00 -14.26 19.97
N ARG A 246 4.79 -14.78 19.02
CA ARG A 246 5.31 -16.16 18.98
C ARG A 246 6.67 -16.31 19.68
N TRP A 247 7.38 -15.21 19.97
CA TRP A 247 8.65 -15.23 20.72
C TRP A 247 8.48 -15.27 22.26
N THR A 248 7.25 -15.26 22.75
CA THR A 248 6.96 -15.26 24.21
C THR A 248 6.29 -16.54 24.71
N LEU A 249 6.37 -17.66 23.98
CA LEU A 249 5.97 -18.96 24.51
C LEU A 249 6.98 -20.02 24.07
N ASP A 250 7.68 -20.54 25.10
CA ASP A 250 8.64 -21.65 25.18
C ASP A 250 10.07 -21.43 24.66
#